data_AF-A0A3M1Y6G3-F1
#
_entry.id   AF-A0A3M1Y6G3-F1
#
_cell.length_a   1.000
_cell.length_b   1.000
_cell.length_c   1.000
_cell.angle_alpha   90.00
_cell.angle_beta   90.00
_cell.angle_gamma   90.00
#
_symmetry.space_group_name_H-M   'P 1'
#
loop_
_entity.id
_entity.type
_entity.pdbx_description
1 polymer ?
#
loop_
_entity_poly.entity_id
_entity_poly.type
_entity_poly.pdbx_seq_one_letter_code
_entity_poly.pdbx_strand_id
1 'polypeptide(L)'
;LTSCTRQLLNQGIELGWDVYVVPLGTTTEHTLYALDWAIRASLIFGGLKPGDFKGNLKYTKDRVFAFALALGEMDDIKWATGAGAINMGFPAICDTDVPVIHPTGVCTYEEVEKELDHDKIVQRAIEVRGLKVIVDKPPIPIAYGSAFEGERIRKEDTFIEFGGTRSPAFEWCRMREMDEIEDGKITIVGDDWKERYEQGGVMPLGILVEVAGRKMQQDFLPIIERRLHHNINEGQGIWHMGQRDINWIRISHSAKQAGFSLEDIAKIHHAMTHKRFSAIVDKVQVTLFTTEEDVIKWREEARAEWRARDERLAALTDDTVDTFYSCLLCQSFAPTHVCVITPERLGLCGAYNWLDGKAAYEIDPTGGNQPVPKGQLLDPKYGRYSGVDEYLKKASGGAVETLNLYTIMENPMTSCGCFECIVAIIPEANGVMIVQRGHTGMTPIGMKFSTLAGTVGGGVQTPGFMGIGVNFITSRKFLYGDGGIKRIVWMTKALKERVKEQFQKRAEEEGVPDLLDKIADE
;
A
#
# COMPACT_ATOMS: atom_id res chain seq x y z
N LEU A 1 15.24 47.03 11.71
CA LEU A 1 14.78 45.63 11.50
C LEU A 1 13.30 45.55 11.85
N THR A 2 12.47 45.06 10.93
CA THR A 2 11.01 44.93 11.11
C THR A 2 10.73 43.54 11.68
N SER A 3 10.07 43.43 12.84
CA SER A 3 9.75 42.12 13.46
C SER A 3 8.80 41.29 12.60
N CYS A 4 8.83 39.95 12.73
CA CYS A 4 7.91 39.04 12.02
C CYS A 4 6.44 39.43 12.21
N THR A 5 6.04 39.79 13.44
CA THR A 5 4.68 40.28 13.73
C THR A 5 4.28 41.48 12.88
N ARG A 6 5.19 42.47 12.72
CA ARG A 6 4.90 43.65 11.88
C ARG A 6 4.83 43.27 10.40
N GLN A 7 5.65 42.33 9.95
CA GLN A 7 5.61 41.84 8.57
C GLN A 7 4.28 41.15 8.27
N LEU A 8 3.78 40.29 9.17
CA LEU A 8 2.47 39.62 9.06
C LEU A 8 1.31 40.63 9.03
N LEU A 9 1.31 41.61 9.93
CA LEU A 9 0.28 42.67 9.96
C LEU A 9 0.27 43.50 8.68
N ASN A 10 1.44 43.83 8.13
CA ASN A 10 1.54 44.57 6.87
C ASN A 10 0.97 43.78 5.67
N GLN A 11 0.92 42.46 5.75
CA GLN A 11 0.31 41.58 4.76
C GLN A 11 -1.18 41.30 5.04
N GLY A 12 -1.76 41.91 6.08
CA GLY A 12 -3.15 41.71 6.45
C GLY A 12 -3.45 40.34 7.08
N ILE A 13 -2.45 39.64 7.59
CA ILE A 13 -2.63 38.36 8.29
C ILE A 13 -3.24 38.62 9.67
N GLU A 14 -4.32 37.91 9.99
CA GLU A 14 -4.97 37.96 11.30
C GLU A 14 -4.08 37.32 12.38
N LEU A 15 -4.01 37.95 13.54
CA LEU A 15 -3.23 37.49 14.69
C LEU A 15 -4.16 37.34 15.91
N GLY A 16 -3.92 36.32 16.72
CA GLY A 16 -4.68 36.08 17.94
C GLY A 16 -4.83 34.60 18.26
N TRP A 17 -5.45 34.33 19.41
CA TRP A 17 -5.74 32.98 19.87
C TRP A 17 -6.75 32.26 18.98
N ASP A 18 -7.72 33.00 18.43
CA ASP A 18 -8.80 32.43 17.62
C ASP A 18 -8.31 31.84 16.28
N VAL A 19 -7.18 32.35 15.77
CA VAL A 19 -6.53 31.89 14.54
C VAL A 19 -5.23 31.13 14.78
N TYR A 20 -4.89 30.86 16.04
CA TYR A 20 -3.67 30.16 16.46
C TYR A 20 -2.34 30.83 16.02
N VAL A 21 -2.33 32.14 15.76
CA VAL A 21 -1.12 32.93 15.43
C VAL A 21 -0.89 33.98 16.52
N VAL A 22 -0.13 33.64 17.56
CA VAL A 22 -0.02 34.45 18.79
C VAL A 22 1.30 35.24 18.82
N PRO A 23 1.26 36.59 18.78
CA PRO A 23 2.46 37.41 18.95
C PRO A 23 2.89 37.44 20.41
N LEU A 24 4.15 37.09 20.68
CA LEU A 24 4.68 37.00 22.06
C LEU A 24 5.33 38.31 22.55
N GLY A 25 5.90 39.09 21.64
CA GLY A 25 6.55 40.35 21.96
C GLY A 25 7.47 40.86 20.85
N THR A 26 8.21 41.92 21.13
CA THR A 26 9.00 42.66 20.12
C THR A 26 10.49 42.32 20.14
N THR A 27 10.97 41.58 21.14
CA THR A 27 12.37 41.18 21.31
C THR A 27 12.51 39.66 21.39
N THR A 28 13.71 39.14 21.12
CA THR A 28 14.01 37.70 21.08
C THR A 28 13.65 36.99 22.40
N GLU A 29 13.84 37.63 23.55
CA GLU A 29 13.58 37.06 24.87
C GLU A 29 12.09 36.73 25.09
N HIS A 30 11.17 37.39 24.39
CA HIS A 30 9.74 37.09 24.49
C HIS A 30 9.39 35.70 23.93
N THR A 31 10.28 35.08 23.15
CA THR A 31 10.13 33.67 22.72
C THR A 31 10.10 32.71 23.92
N LEU A 32 10.66 33.10 25.07
CA LEU A 32 10.59 32.32 26.31
C LEU A 32 9.15 32.05 26.77
N TYR A 33 8.18 32.89 26.40
CA TYR A 33 6.77 32.63 26.71
C TYR A 33 6.21 31.41 25.99
N ALA A 34 6.72 31.05 24.80
CA ALA A 34 6.36 29.79 24.15
C ALA A 34 6.96 28.59 24.90
N LEU A 35 8.20 28.70 25.38
CA LEU A 35 8.84 27.65 26.17
C LEU A 35 8.16 27.45 27.53
N ASP A 36 7.78 28.54 28.20
CA ASP A 36 6.99 28.50 29.44
C ASP A 36 5.61 27.87 29.21
N TRP A 37 4.96 28.17 28.09
CA TRP A 37 3.71 27.51 27.71
C TRP A 37 3.90 26.00 27.51
N ALA A 38 4.95 25.61 26.78
CA ALA A 38 5.26 24.21 26.49
C ALA A 38 5.58 23.41 27.76
N ILE A 39 6.38 23.95 28.69
CA ILE A 39 6.72 23.25 29.94
C ILE A 39 5.48 23.10 30.83
N ARG A 40 4.56 24.07 30.86
CA ARG A 40 3.30 23.95 31.61
C ARG A 40 2.43 22.78 31.13
N ALA A 41 2.51 22.37 29.87
CA ALA A 41 1.79 21.19 29.38
C ALA A 41 2.20 19.90 30.11
N SER A 42 3.48 19.78 30.48
CA SER A 42 4.00 18.63 31.23
C SER A 42 3.49 18.58 32.69
N LEU A 43 3.30 19.75 33.31
CA LEU A 43 2.77 19.87 34.67
C LEU A 43 1.25 19.63 34.70
N ILE A 44 0.52 20.26 33.76
CA ILE A 44 -0.95 20.25 33.74
C ILE A 44 -1.49 18.91 33.20
N PHE A 45 -1.00 18.48 32.03
CA PHE A 45 -1.52 17.29 31.35
C PHE A 45 -0.68 16.05 31.62
N GLY A 46 0.64 16.21 31.75
CA GLY A 46 1.54 15.12 32.10
C GLY A 46 1.53 14.74 33.58
N GLY A 47 0.99 15.59 34.46
CA GLY A 47 0.95 15.38 35.90
C GLY A 47 2.33 15.31 36.57
N LEU A 48 3.36 15.83 35.90
CA LEU A 48 4.74 15.79 36.39
C LEU A 48 4.95 16.83 37.49
N LYS A 49 5.85 16.52 38.43
CA LYS A 49 6.09 17.39 39.59
C LYS A 49 6.98 18.59 39.20
N PRO A 50 6.71 19.79 39.76
CA PRO A 50 7.67 20.88 39.71
C PRO A 50 9.03 20.45 40.27
N GLY A 51 10.11 20.77 39.55
CA GLY A 51 11.48 20.39 39.93
C GLY A 51 11.98 19.06 39.34
N ASP A 52 11.11 18.19 38.82
CA ASP A 52 11.52 17.01 38.05
C ASP A 52 11.94 17.40 36.63
N PHE A 53 13.07 18.09 36.49
CA PHE A 53 13.49 18.63 35.20
C PHE A 53 13.62 17.55 34.11
N LYS A 54 14.11 16.35 34.47
CA LYS A 54 14.27 15.25 33.50
C LYS A 54 12.91 14.77 32.99
N GLY A 55 11.95 14.54 33.88
CA GLY A 55 10.60 14.13 33.49
C GLY A 55 9.92 15.18 32.62
N ASN A 56 9.99 16.45 33.02
CA ASN A 56 9.34 17.54 32.31
C ASN A 56 9.96 17.77 30.91
N LEU A 57 11.30 17.77 30.77
CA LEU A 57 11.96 17.90 29.45
C LEU A 57 11.72 16.69 28.55
N LYS A 58 11.67 15.47 29.11
CA LYS A 58 11.29 14.27 28.35
C LYS A 58 9.86 14.38 27.83
N TYR A 59 8.93 14.87 28.65
CA TYR A 59 7.56 15.09 28.22
C TYR A 59 7.47 16.09 27.08
N THR A 60 8.16 17.23 27.16
CA THR A 60 8.12 18.25 26.09
C THR A 60 8.69 17.68 24.79
N LYS A 61 9.80 16.93 24.86
CA LYS A 61 10.37 16.24 23.70
C LYS A 61 9.37 15.28 23.05
N ASP A 62 8.71 14.45 23.85
CA ASP A 62 7.90 13.33 23.33
C ASP A 62 6.46 13.73 22.98
N ARG A 63 5.91 14.79 23.60
CA ARG A 63 4.48 15.12 23.55
C ARG A 63 4.17 16.52 23.03
N VAL A 64 5.13 17.44 23.03
CA VAL A 64 4.93 18.81 22.53
C VAL A 64 5.69 18.95 21.22
N PHE A 65 4.99 18.87 20.09
CA PHE A 65 5.61 18.95 18.77
C PHE A 65 5.87 20.40 18.33
N ALA A 66 6.83 21.05 18.99
CA ALA A 66 7.28 22.40 18.64
C ALA A 66 8.64 22.39 17.95
N PHE A 67 8.87 23.38 17.08
CA PHE A 67 10.14 23.72 16.44
C PHE A 67 10.26 25.25 16.33
N ALA A 68 11.47 25.76 16.15
CA ALA A 68 11.73 27.18 15.96
C ALA A 68 12.10 27.48 14.49
N LEU A 69 11.50 28.53 13.92
CA LEU A 69 11.97 29.14 12.67
C LEU A 69 12.76 30.40 13.02
N ALA A 70 14.09 30.32 12.92
CA ALA A 70 14.99 31.40 13.26
C ALA A 70 15.33 32.21 12.00
N LEU A 71 14.50 33.23 11.73
CA LEU A 71 14.60 34.03 10.50
C LEU A 71 15.55 35.24 10.67
N GLY A 72 16.38 35.47 9.65
CA GLY A 72 17.41 36.50 9.58
C GLY A 72 18.67 36.19 10.40
N GLU A 73 19.60 37.14 10.42
CA GLU A 73 20.91 36.96 11.08
C GLU A 73 20.79 36.51 12.55
N MET A 74 21.66 35.58 12.93
CA MET A 74 21.73 35.02 14.27
C MET A 74 22.69 35.83 15.15
N ASP A 75 22.15 36.40 16.23
CA ASP A 75 22.94 37.04 17.29
C ASP A 75 23.08 36.12 18.51
N ASP A 76 23.93 36.51 19.47
CA ASP A 76 24.22 35.73 20.68
C ASP A 76 22.95 35.45 21.51
N ILE A 77 21.97 36.36 21.49
CA ILE A 77 20.72 36.20 22.24
C ILE A 77 19.87 35.12 21.59
N LYS A 78 19.71 35.15 20.25
CA LYS A 78 18.99 34.11 19.50
C LYS A 78 19.62 32.74 19.71
N TRP A 79 20.95 32.63 19.64
CA TRP A 79 21.66 31.39 19.91
C TRP A 79 21.41 30.88 21.33
N ALA A 80 21.52 31.75 22.34
CA ALA A 80 21.31 31.38 23.73
C ALA A 80 19.85 30.93 24.00
N THR A 81 18.86 31.67 23.48
CA THR A 81 17.44 31.31 23.64
C THR A 81 17.09 30.03 22.87
N GLY A 82 17.66 29.84 21.68
CA GLY A 82 17.48 28.65 20.85
C GLY A 82 18.02 27.39 21.51
N ALA A 83 19.20 27.48 22.17
CA ALA A 83 19.75 26.38 22.96
C ALA A 83 18.80 25.95 24.11
N GLY A 84 18.05 26.88 24.68
CA GLY A 84 16.99 26.59 25.65
C GLY A 84 15.85 25.76 25.04
N ALA A 85 15.41 26.10 23.84
CA ALA A 85 14.39 25.34 23.11
C ALA A 85 14.89 23.94 22.71
N ILE A 86 16.15 23.84 22.27
CA ILE A 86 16.79 22.56 21.94
C ILE A 86 16.79 21.64 23.16
N ASN A 87 17.13 22.13 24.36
CA ASN A 87 17.07 21.33 25.59
C ASN A 87 15.67 20.77 25.93
N MET A 88 14.61 21.39 25.40
CA MET A 88 13.22 20.90 25.52
C MET A 88 12.83 19.89 24.43
N GLY A 89 13.74 19.58 23.51
CA GLY A 89 13.55 18.70 22.36
C GLY A 89 13.01 19.41 21.12
N PHE A 90 13.13 20.74 21.04
CA PHE A 90 12.61 21.53 19.91
C PHE A 90 13.76 21.96 18.99
N PRO A 91 13.81 21.46 17.75
CA PRO A 91 14.86 21.83 16.80
C PRO A 91 14.65 23.25 16.27
N ALA A 92 15.73 23.85 15.75
CA ALA A 92 15.70 25.14 15.09
C ALA A 92 16.05 25.02 13.60
N ILE A 93 15.26 25.69 12.74
CA ILE A 93 15.50 25.78 11.31
C ILE A 93 15.78 27.24 10.99
N CYS A 94 16.97 27.50 10.44
CA CYS A 94 17.45 28.83 10.10
C CYS A 94 17.35 29.07 8.59
N ASP A 95 17.04 30.31 8.19
CA ASP A 95 17.06 30.75 6.79
C ASP A 95 18.37 31.45 6.39
N THR A 96 19.40 31.35 7.24
CA THR A 96 20.74 31.90 7.03
C THR A 96 21.80 30.80 7.10
N ASP A 97 23.00 31.09 6.61
CA ASP A 97 24.10 30.14 6.63
C ASP A 97 24.65 29.95 8.05
N VAL A 98 24.15 28.91 8.72
CA VAL A 98 24.54 28.50 10.08
C VAL A 98 25.17 27.11 10.06
N PRO A 99 25.94 26.72 11.11
CA PRO A 99 26.37 25.34 11.28
C PRO A 99 25.17 24.42 11.53
N VAL A 100 25.15 23.28 10.84
CA VAL A 100 24.19 22.19 11.09
C VAL A 100 24.66 21.43 12.33
N ILE A 101 23.77 21.23 13.30
CA ILE A 101 24.04 20.48 14.52
C ILE A 101 23.28 19.16 14.46
N HIS A 102 24.03 18.08 14.26
CA HIS A 102 23.49 16.73 14.17
C HIS A 102 22.93 16.22 15.51
N PRO A 103 22.01 15.24 15.49
CA PRO A 103 21.34 14.76 16.69
C PRO A 103 22.31 14.26 17.76
N THR A 104 22.26 14.83 18.97
CA THR A 104 22.99 14.29 20.15
C THR A 104 22.12 13.40 21.03
N GLY A 105 20.85 13.24 20.66
CA GLY A 105 19.83 12.55 21.45
C GLY A 105 18.91 13.49 22.22
N VAL A 106 19.09 14.81 22.12
CA VAL A 106 18.18 15.81 22.72
C VAL A 106 16.95 16.01 21.83
N CYS A 107 17.12 16.38 20.55
CA CYS A 107 16.04 16.37 19.57
C CYS A 107 15.80 14.95 18.99
N THR A 108 14.73 14.79 18.20
CA THR A 108 14.48 13.54 17.45
C THR A 108 15.53 13.35 16.35
N TYR A 109 15.78 14.42 15.59
CA TYR A 109 16.75 14.48 14.51
C TYR A 109 17.72 15.65 14.72
N GLU A 110 18.06 16.41 13.69
CA GLU A 110 18.95 17.57 13.77
C GLU A 110 18.46 18.58 14.81
N GLU A 111 19.39 19.13 15.59
CA GLU A 111 19.09 20.13 16.62
C GLU A 111 19.01 21.53 16.01
N VAL A 112 19.90 21.78 15.04
CA VAL A 112 19.92 22.98 14.21
C VAL A 112 20.12 22.55 12.77
N GLU A 113 19.24 23.01 11.88
CA GLU A 113 19.30 22.78 10.44
C GLU A 113 19.12 24.11 9.70
N LYS A 114 19.52 24.16 8.43
CA LYS A 114 19.27 25.32 7.55
C LYS A 114 18.48 24.95 6.31
N GLU A 115 17.60 25.86 5.91
CA GLU A 115 16.86 25.80 4.64
C GLU A 115 16.75 27.21 4.08
N LEU A 116 17.53 27.49 3.04
CA LEU A 116 17.63 28.83 2.43
C LEU A 116 16.45 29.12 1.49
N ASP A 117 15.71 28.08 1.09
CA ASP A 117 14.51 28.20 0.28
C ASP A 117 13.27 28.32 1.18
N HIS A 118 12.73 29.53 1.31
CA HIS A 118 11.55 29.79 2.14
C HIS A 118 10.31 29.00 1.71
N ASP A 119 10.23 28.53 0.47
CA ASP A 119 9.12 27.67 0.01
C ASP A 119 9.21 26.27 0.63
N LYS A 120 10.41 25.84 1.07
CA LYS A 120 10.68 24.51 1.67
C LYS A 120 10.87 24.55 3.18
N ILE A 121 11.04 25.72 3.78
CA ILE A 121 11.43 25.86 5.20
C ILE A 121 10.43 25.21 6.18
N VAL A 122 9.13 25.27 5.88
CA VAL A 122 8.08 24.66 6.72
C VAL A 122 8.15 23.13 6.62
N GLN A 123 8.28 22.60 5.41
CA GLN A 123 8.41 21.16 5.18
C GLN A 123 9.66 20.61 5.87
N ARG A 124 10.79 21.31 5.75
CA ARG A 124 12.02 20.98 6.48
C ARG A 124 11.79 20.94 7.99
N ALA A 125 11.07 21.91 8.54
CA ALA A 125 10.81 21.96 9.97
C ALA A 125 9.93 20.80 10.47
N ILE A 126 8.93 20.41 9.67
CA ILE A 126 8.11 19.22 9.91
C ILE A 126 9.00 17.96 9.94
N GLU A 127 9.88 17.80 8.94
CA GLU A 127 10.79 16.67 8.82
C GLU A 127 11.76 16.58 10.01
N VAL A 128 12.48 17.66 10.33
CA VAL A 128 13.47 17.70 11.41
C VAL A 128 12.82 17.50 12.78
N ARG A 129 11.58 17.98 12.97
CA ARG A 129 10.84 17.72 14.21
C ARG A 129 10.34 16.27 14.31
N GLY A 130 10.21 15.57 13.18
CA GLY A 130 9.54 14.28 13.08
C GLY A 130 8.01 14.40 13.22
N LEU A 131 7.46 15.53 12.80
CA LEU A 131 6.01 15.76 12.75
C LEU A 131 5.39 14.94 11.63
N LYS A 132 4.22 14.35 11.92
CA LYS A 132 3.42 13.63 10.93
C LYS A 132 2.08 14.34 10.80
N VAL A 133 1.90 15.06 9.71
CA VAL A 133 0.63 15.71 9.41
C VAL A 133 -0.35 14.63 8.96
N ILE A 134 -1.28 14.26 9.84
CA ILE A 134 -2.27 13.23 9.52
C ILE A 134 -3.42 13.89 8.79
N VAL A 135 -3.44 13.71 7.47
CA VAL A 135 -4.62 14.00 6.64
C VAL A 135 -5.60 12.84 6.84
N ASP A 136 -6.71 13.09 7.56
CA ASP A 136 -7.69 12.03 7.84
C ASP A 136 -8.44 11.59 6.57
N LYS A 137 -8.71 12.52 5.65
CA LYS A 137 -9.38 12.26 4.37
C LYS A 137 -8.67 12.99 3.23
N PRO A 138 -8.52 12.37 2.06
CA PRO A 138 -7.88 13.00 0.92
C PRO A 138 -8.67 14.26 0.49
N PRO A 139 -7.99 15.33 0.04
CA PRO A 139 -8.62 16.58 -0.37
C PRO A 139 -9.20 16.46 -1.80
N ILE A 140 -10.31 15.71 -1.90
CA ILE A 140 -10.99 15.38 -3.17
C ILE A 140 -12.48 15.76 -3.11
N PRO A 141 -13.16 15.94 -4.26
CA PRO A 141 -14.54 16.45 -4.28
C PRO A 141 -15.61 15.37 -4.07
N ILE A 142 -15.23 14.10 -3.94
CA ILE A 142 -16.14 12.97 -3.67
C ILE A 142 -16.05 12.54 -2.21
N ALA A 143 -17.10 11.88 -1.71
CA ALA A 143 -17.04 11.26 -0.39
C ALA A 143 -15.99 10.15 -0.37
N TYR A 144 -15.33 9.99 0.77
CA TYR A 144 -14.24 9.02 0.95
C TYR A 144 -14.38 8.28 2.28
N GLY A 145 -14.30 6.95 2.23
CA GLY A 145 -14.33 6.05 3.38
C GLY A 145 -14.63 4.60 3.00
N SER A 146 -14.35 3.67 3.92
CA SER A 146 -14.50 2.22 3.72
C SER A 146 -15.92 1.76 3.35
N ALA A 147 -16.94 2.58 3.61
CA ALA A 147 -18.32 2.28 3.23
C ALA A 147 -18.55 2.27 1.71
N PHE A 148 -17.69 2.93 0.94
CA PHE A 148 -17.76 2.94 -0.53
C PHE A 148 -16.95 1.80 -1.15
N GLU A 149 -16.12 1.11 -0.36
CA GLU A 149 -15.35 -0.03 -0.84
C GLU A 149 -16.29 -1.16 -1.30
N GLY A 150 -16.11 -1.61 -2.54
CA GLY A 150 -16.95 -2.65 -3.16
C GLY A 150 -18.11 -2.12 -4.00
N GLU A 151 -18.26 -0.79 -4.15
CA GLU A 151 -19.15 -0.21 -5.15
C GLU A 151 -18.85 -0.80 -6.54
N ARG A 152 -19.88 -1.15 -7.30
CA ARG A 152 -19.73 -1.69 -8.66
C ARG A 152 -20.19 -0.65 -9.67
N ILE A 153 -19.26 -0.17 -10.50
CA ILE A 153 -19.58 0.74 -11.61
C ILE A 153 -19.87 -0.10 -12.86
N ARG A 154 -21.14 -0.08 -13.29
CA ARG A 154 -21.57 -0.76 -14.52
C ARG A 154 -21.14 0.03 -15.76
N LYS A 155 -21.22 -0.59 -16.93
CA LYS A 155 -20.70 0.01 -18.18
C LYS A 155 -21.46 1.30 -18.53
N GLU A 156 -22.77 1.30 -18.31
CA GLU A 156 -23.67 2.44 -18.53
C GLU A 156 -23.37 3.64 -17.62
N ASP A 157 -22.81 3.40 -16.43
CA ASP A 157 -22.49 4.44 -15.45
C ASP A 157 -21.04 4.91 -15.56
N THR A 158 -20.22 4.22 -16.37
CA THR A 158 -18.78 4.49 -16.52
C THR A 158 -18.55 5.71 -17.40
N PHE A 159 -17.98 6.76 -16.82
CA PHE A 159 -17.52 7.93 -17.55
C PHE A 159 -16.22 7.65 -18.30
N ILE A 160 -15.24 7.10 -17.60
CA ILE A 160 -13.94 6.73 -18.17
C ILE A 160 -13.40 5.45 -17.52
N GLU A 161 -12.71 4.61 -18.31
CA GLU A 161 -12.04 3.41 -17.83
C GLU A 161 -10.57 3.32 -18.28
N PHE A 162 -9.72 2.79 -17.40
CA PHE A 162 -8.28 2.61 -17.60
C PHE A 162 -7.86 1.18 -17.30
N GLY A 163 -7.05 0.55 -18.14
CA GLY A 163 -6.56 -0.79 -17.90
C GLY A 163 -7.54 -1.90 -18.32
N GLY A 164 -7.50 -3.02 -17.61
CA GLY A 164 -8.19 -4.24 -17.99
C GLY A 164 -7.72 -4.74 -19.36
N THR A 165 -8.65 -5.11 -20.24
CA THR A 165 -8.34 -5.50 -21.63
C THR A 165 -8.54 -4.36 -22.63
N ARG A 166 -8.76 -3.12 -22.15
CA ARG A 166 -9.21 -1.98 -22.97
C ARG A 166 -8.10 -0.98 -23.26
N SER A 167 -7.18 -0.77 -22.32
CA SER A 167 -5.99 0.06 -22.50
C SER A 167 -4.83 -0.50 -21.65
N PRO A 168 -3.57 -0.18 -21.98
CA PRO A 168 -2.47 -0.50 -21.10
C PRO A 168 -2.58 0.33 -19.81
N ALA A 169 -2.29 -0.31 -18.69
CA ALA A 169 -2.21 0.35 -17.39
C ALA A 169 -1.17 -0.34 -16.49
N PHE A 170 -0.72 0.37 -15.47
CA PHE A 170 0.01 -0.21 -14.36
C PHE A 170 -0.16 0.62 -13.07
N GLU A 171 0.08 0.00 -11.92
CA GLU A 171 0.29 0.65 -10.63
C GLU A 171 1.56 0.10 -9.97
N TRP A 172 2.45 0.98 -9.53
CA TRP A 172 3.79 0.61 -9.06
C TRP A 172 4.20 1.52 -7.90
N CYS A 173 4.68 0.93 -6.81
CA CYS A 173 5.32 1.65 -5.72
C CYS A 173 6.82 1.46 -5.79
N ARG A 174 7.56 2.57 -5.69
CA ARG A 174 9.02 2.58 -5.76
C ARG A 174 9.60 3.34 -4.58
N MET A 175 10.65 2.78 -3.97
CA MET A 175 11.40 3.46 -2.92
C MET A 175 12.36 4.48 -3.54
N ARG A 176 12.50 5.64 -2.90
CA ARG A 176 13.45 6.71 -3.25
C ARG A 176 14.21 7.17 -2.01
N GLU A 177 15.34 7.81 -2.24
CA GLU A 177 16.05 8.51 -1.18
C GLU A 177 15.31 9.81 -0.80
N MET A 178 15.54 10.30 0.43
CA MET A 178 14.79 11.44 1.00
C MET A 178 14.97 12.75 0.22
N ASP A 179 16.05 12.90 -0.53
CA ASP A 179 16.40 14.07 -1.35
C ASP A 179 16.02 13.92 -2.83
N GLU A 180 15.64 12.72 -3.28
CA GLU A 180 15.21 12.46 -4.67
C GLU A 180 13.76 12.87 -4.93
N ILE A 181 12.92 12.97 -3.90
CA ILE A 181 11.49 13.29 -4.02
C ILE A 181 11.05 14.42 -3.11
N GLU A 182 10.00 15.10 -3.56
CA GLU A 182 9.32 16.17 -2.84
C GLU A 182 7.96 15.66 -2.35
N ASP A 183 7.69 15.83 -1.05
CA ASP A 183 6.43 15.35 -0.49
C ASP A 183 5.24 16.13 -1.07
N GLY A 184 4.17 15.42 -1.43
CA GLY A 184 2.96 16.03 -1.99
C GLY A 184 3.08 16.41 -3.46
N LYS A 185 4.24 16.19 -4.09
CA LYS A 185 4.42 16.49 -5.51
C LYS A 185 3.60 15.53 -6.36
N ILE A 186 2.75 16.10 -7.21
CA ILE A 186 1.93 15.40 -8.18
C ILE A 186 2.36 15.83 -9.58
N THR A 187 2.71 14.86 -10.42
CA THR A 187 3.07 15.10 -11.82
C THR A 187 2.14 14.29 -12.73
N ILE A 188 1.62 14.90 -13.80
CA ILE A 188 0.88 14.19 -14.85
C ILE A 188 1.67 14.33 -16.15
N VAL A 189 2.18 13.21 -16.65
CA VAL A 189 2.98 13.11 -17.86
C VAL A 189 2.10 12.71 -19.03
N GLY A 190 1.97 13.63 -19.98
CA GLY A 190 1.22 13.46 -21.22
C GLY A 190 0.41 14.71 -21.56
N ASP A 191 0.57 15.18 -22.79
CA ASP A 191 -0.13 16.37 -23.28
C ASP A 191 -1.64 16.11 -23.42
N ASP A 192 -2.43 17.19 -23.32
CA ASP A 192 -3.88 17.21 -23.53
C ASP A 192 -4.71 16.23 -22.66
N TRP A 193 -4.14 15.74 -21.55
CA TRP A 193 -4.84 14.79 -20.67
C TRP A 193 -6.16 15.35 -20.16
N LYS A 194 -6.26 16.68 -19.96
CA LYS A 194 -7.49 17.35 -19.50
C LYS A 194 -8.62 17.25 -20.52
N GLU A 195 -8.33 17.48 -21.79
CA GLU A 195 -9.31 17.36 -22.87
C GLU A 195 -9.75 15.90 -23.03
N ARG A 196 -8.78 14.97 -23.05
CA ARG A 196 -9.07 13.53 -23.13
C ARG A 196 -9.90 13.04 -21.95
N TYR A 197 -9.58 13.52 -20.75
CA TYR A 197 -10.37 13.22 -19.56
C TYR A 197 -11.79 13.73 -19.71
N GLU A 198 -12.00 14.96 -20.18
CA GLU A 198 -13.34 15.56 -20.36
C GLU A 198 -14.21 14.77 -21.35
N GLN A 199 -13.60 14.22 -22.41
CA GLN A 199 -14.30 13.39 -23.39
C GLN A 199 -14.78 12.03 -22.82
N GLY A 200 -14.16 11.55 -21.74
CA GLY A 200 -14.45 10.23 -21.17
C GLY A 200 -13.99 9.07 -22.07
N GLY A 201 -14.57 7.89 -21.86
CA GLY A 201 -14.29 6.70 -22.68
C GLY A 201 -13.17 5.81 -22.13
N VAL A 202 -12.12 5.58 -22.92
CA VAL A 202 -11.00 4.68 -22.55
C VAL A 202 -9.68 5.43 -22.67
N MET A 203 -8.82 5.31 -21.65
CA MET A 203 -7.54 6.00 -21.61
C MET A 203 -6.47 5.10 -20.97
N PRO A 204 -5.20 5.13 -21.42
CA PRO A 204 -4.12 4.44 -20.72
C PRO A 204 -3.77 5.20 -19.44
N LEU A 205 -3.35 4.47 -18.39
CA LEU A 205 -2.97 5.08 -17.12
C LEU A 205 -1.85 4.28 -16.43
N GLY A 206 -0.72 4.92 -16.22
CA GLY A 206 0.34 4.44 -15.34
C GLY A 206 0.32 5.21 -14.04
N ILE A 207 0.33 4.53 -12.90
CA ILE A 207 0.39 5.14 -11.57
C ILE A 207 1.71 4.76 -10.93
N LEU A 208 2.62 5.72 -10.78
CA LEU A 208 3.88 5.56 -10.05
C LEU A 208 3.77 6.30 -8.72
N VAL A 209 3.83 5.55 -7.62
CA VAL A 209 3.84 6.08 -6.25
C VAL A 209 5.24 5.92 -5.68
N GLU A 210 5.96 7.03 -5.58
CA GLU A 210 7.31 7.07 -5.04
C GLU A 210 7.26 7.41 -3.56
N VAL A 211 7.92 6.60 -2.74
CA VAL A 211 7.93 6.75 -1.27
C VAL A 211 9.35 6.84 -0.76
N ALA A 212 9.56 7.70 0.22
CA ALA A 212 10.81 7.78 0.98
C ALA A 212 10.50 7.81 2.47
N GLY A 213 11.37 7.22 3.27
CA GLY A 213 11.25 7.28 4.72
C GLY A 213 12.41 6.59 5.41
N ARG A 214 12.78 7.08 6.60
CA ARG A 214 13.99 6.60 7.31
C ARG A 214 13.89 5.13 7.75
N LYS A 215 12.66 4.63 7.91
CA LYS A 215 12.36 3.22 8.22
C LYS A 215 11.85 2.44 7.02
N MET A 216 11.77 3.06 5.84
CA MET A 216 11.30 2.41 4.62
C MET A 216 12.30 1.34 4.18
N GLN A 217 11.79 0.23 3.68
CA GLN A 217 12.59 -0.89 3.18
C GLN A 217 11.97 -1.41 1.89
N GLN A 218 12.81 -1.99 1.02
CA GLN A 218 12.36 -2.60 -0.24
C GLN A 218 11.27 -3.65 -0.02
N ASP A 219 11.35 -4.39 1.08
CA ASP A 219 10.40 -5.46 1.42
C ASP A 219 9.00 -4.93 1.81
N PHE A 220 8.85 -3.61 2.03
CA PHE A 220 7.55 -2.99 2.32
C PHE A 220 6.79 -2.55 1.07
N LEU A 221 7.44 -2.48 -0.09
CA LEU A 221 6.83 -1.98 -1.33
C LEU A 221 5.58 -2.78 -1.76
N PRO A 222 5.57 -4.13 -1.75
CA PRO A 222 4.36 -4.89 -2.12
C PRO A 222 3.16 -4.61 -1.22
N ILE A 223 3.41 -4.30 0.06
CA ILE A 223 2.39 -3.99 1.06
C ILE A 223 1.73 -2.66 0.73
N ILE A 224 2.53 -1.65 0.37
CA ILE A 224 2.05 -0.34 -0.07
C ILE A 224 1.31 -0.45 -1.40
N GLU A 225 1.86 -1.17 -2.38
CA GLU A 225 1.21 -1.40 -3.69
C GLU A 225 -0.18 -1.99 -3.53
N ARG A 226 -0.34 -2.99 -2.66
CA ARG A 226 -1.66 -3.59 -2.45
C ARG A 226 -2.67 -2.61 -1.84
N ARG A 227 -2.21 -1.63 -1.07
CA ARG A 227 -3.09 -0.59 -0.52
C ARG A 227 -3.52 0.43 -1.56
N LEU A 228 -2.86 0.53 -2.72
CA LEU A 228 -3.35 1.37 -3.83
C LEU A 228 -4.77 0.97 -4.24
N HIS A 229 -5.06 -0.34 -4.24
CA HIS A 229 -6.41 -0.85 -4.47
C HIS A 229 -7.45 -0.34 -3.48
N HIS A 230 -7.15 -0.38 -2.18
CA HIS A 230 -8.07 0.12 -1.16
C HIS A 230 -8.18 1.64 -1.21
N ASN A 231 -7.07 2.34 -1.45
CA ASN A 231 -7.04 3.79 -1.54
C ASN A 231 -8.01 4.28 -2.63
N ILE A 232 -8.05 3.62 -3.80
CA ILE A 232 -9.02 4.00 -4.84
C ILE A 232 -10.44 3.58 -4.48
N ASN A 233 -10.68 2.34 -4.04
CA ASN A 233 -12.05 1.86 -3.83
C ASN A 233 -12.78 2.50 -2.64
N GLU A 234 -12.09 3.19 -1.74
CA GLU A 234 -12.74 3.95 -0.66
C GLU A 234 -13.35 5.28 -1.13
N GLY A 235 -13.12 5.72 -2.37
CA GLY A 235 -13.79 6.87 -2.96
C GLY A 235 -15.15 6.51 -3.57
N GLN A 236 -16.18 7.32 -3.31
CA GLN A 236 -17.49 7.14 -3.91
C GLN A 236 -17.47 7.35 -5.44
N GLY A 237 -18.07 6.43 -6.19
CA GLY A 237 -18.17 6.55 -7.65
C GLY A 237 -16.86 6.29 -8.40
N ILE A 238 -15.85 5.75 -7.72
CA ILE A 238 -14.63 5.24 -8.36
C ILE A 238 -14.41 3.78 -7.96
N TRP A 239 -13.81 3.02 -8.86
CA TRP A 239 -13.63 1.59 -8.68
C TRP A 239 -12.28 1.15 -9.23
N HIS A 240 -11.60 0.27 -8.50
CA HIS A 240 -10.34 -0.33 -8.92
C HIS A 240 -10.35 -1.84 -8.69
N MET A 241 -9.79 -2.61 -9.63
CA MET A 241 -9.57 -4.04 -9.47
C MET A 241 -8.28 -4.46 -10.15
N GLY A 242 -7.68 -5.54 -9.66
CA GLY A 242 -6.38 -6.02 -10.12
C GLY A 242 -5.27 -5.47 -9.25
N GLN A 243 -4.06 -5.48 -9.81
CA GLN A 243 -2.81 -5.09 -9.20
C GLN A 243 -1.74 -4.97 -10.29
N ARG A 244 -0.57 -4.40 -9.96
CA ARG A 244 0.60 -4.36 -10.87
C ARG A 244 0.17 -3.82 -12.25
N ASP A 245 0.38 -4.59 -13.32
CA ASP A 245 0.03 -4.22 -14.71
C ASP A 245 -1.24 -4.87 -15.26
N ILE A 246 -2.04 -5.49 -14.38
CA ILE A 246 -3.36 -6.03 -14.71
C ILE A 246 -4.47 -5.25 -13.97
N ASN A 247 -4.16 -4.03 -13.55
CA ASN A 247 -5.12 -3.15 -12.91
C ASN A 247 -6.18 -2.65 -13.89
N TRP A 248 -7.35 -2.32 -13.33
CA TRP A 248 -8.50 -1.81 -14.05
C TRP A 248 -9.24 -0.80 -13.16
N ILE A 249 -9.31 0.45 -13.62
CA ILE A 249 -9.94 1.56 -12.91
C ILE A 249 -11.15 2.04 -13.71
N ARG A 250 -12.23 2.38 -13.01
CA ARG A 250 -13.40 3.08 -13.54
C ARG A 250 -13.73 4.29 -12.70
N ILE A 251 -14.15 5.36 -13.36
CA ILE A 251 -14.72 6.55 -12.74
C ILE A 251 -16.15 6.70 -13.28
N SER A 252 -17.12 6.93 -12.41
CA SER A 252 -18.52 7.08 -12.79
C SER A 252 -18.83 8.47 -13.34
N HIS A 253 -19.96 8.59 -14.05
CA HIS A 253 -20.51 9.90 -14.41
C HIS A 253 -20.82 10.77 -13.19
N SER A 254 -21.25 10.18 -12.07
CA SER A 254 -21.53 10.93 -10.83
C SER A 254 -20.26 11.50 -10.19
N ALA A 255 -19.18 10.73 -10.13
CA ALA A 255 -17.89 11.21 -9.63
C ALA A 255 -17.35 12.37 -10.49
N LYS A 256 -17.46 12.25 -11.83
CA LYS A 256 -17.12 13.33 -12.76
C LYS A 256 -17.97 14.59 -12.51
N GLN A 257 -19.29 14.46 -12.35
CA GLN A 257 -20.18 15.59 -12.06
C GLN A 257 -19.87 16.28 -10.72
N ALA A 258 -19.40 15.52 -9.72
CA ALA A 258 -18.91 16.07 -8.46
C ALA A 258 -17.58 16.84 -8.61
N GLY A 259 -16.89 16.71 -9.74
CA GLY A 259 -15.64 17.41 -10.03
C GLY A 259 -14.39 16.53 -9.91
N PHE A 260 -14.53 15.21 -9.73
CA PHE A 260 -13.39 14.30 -9.64
C PHE A 260 -12.56 14.32 -10.94
N SER A 261 -11.23 14.31 -10.81
CA SER A 261 -10.26 14.44 -11.89
C SER A 261 -9.10 13.44 -11.75
N LEU A 262 -8.22 13.33 -12.77
CA LEU A 262 -7.02 12.49 -12.67
C LEU A 262 -6.10 12.91 -11.51
N GLU A 263 -5.98 14.21 -11.23
CA GLU A 263 -5.17 14.70 -10.11
C GLU A 263 -5.66 14.15 -8.76
N ASP A 264 -6.96 13.88 -8.63
CA ASP A 264 -7.53 13.37 -7.39
C ASP A 264 -7.15 11.91 -7.11
N ILE A 265 -6.85 11.11 -8.15
CA ILE A 265 -6.22 9.78 -8.01
C ILE A 265 -4.87 9.91 -7.28
N ALA A 266 -4.06 10.88 -7.69
CA ALA A 266 -2.77 11.13 -7.07
C ALA A 266 -2.90 11.67 -5.64
N LYS A 267 -3.84 12.59 -5.39
CA LYS A 267 -4.13 13.10 -4.03
C LYS A 267 -4.58 11.99 -3.07
N ILE A 268 -5.39 11.04 -3.56
CA ILE A 268 -5.80 9.85 -2.80
C ILE A 268 -4.56 9.04 -2.41
N HIS A 269 -3.69 8.71 -3.37
CA HIS A 269 -2.51 7.90 -3.10
C HIS A 269 -1.53 8.61 -2.17
N HIS A 270 -1.30 9.91 -2.33
CA HIS A 270 -0.49 10.72 -1.42
C HIS A 270 -1.00 10.66 0.02
N ALA A 271 -2.24 11.13 0.24
CA ALA A 271 -2.80 11.25 1.58
C ALA A 271 -2.94 9.89 2.29
N MET A 272 -3.41 8.88 1.58
CA MET A 272 -3.73 7.59 2.18
C MET A 272 -2.51 6.69 2.37
N THR A 273 -1.48 6.82 1.54
CA THR A 273 -0.19 6.14 1.78
C THR A 273 0.46 6.70 3.04
N HIS A 274 0.50 8.04 3.18
CA HIS A 274 0.93 8.70 4.41
C HIS A 274 0.16 8.24 5.63
N LYS A 275 -1.17 8.28 5.57
CA LYS A 275 -2.03 7.91 6.71
C LYS A 275 -1.78 6.47 7.15
N ARG A 276 -1.79 5.52 6.20
CA ARG A 276 -1.70 4.08 6.49
C ARG A 276 -0.30 3.64 6.91
N PHE A 277 0.72 4.27 6.34
CA PHE A 277 2.12 3.88 6.53
C PHE A 277 2.93 4.95 7.24
N SER A 278 2.26 5.78 8.03
CA SER A 278 2.88 6.91 8.75
C SER A 278 4.09 6.48 9.56
N ALA A 279 4.16 5.23 10.06
CA ALA A 279 5.31 4.71 10.80
C ALA A 279 6.60 4.55 9.98
N ILE A 280 6.50 4.38 8.65
CA ILE A 280 7.60 4.00 7.75
C ILE A 280 7.77 4.93 6.54
N VAL A 281 6.74 5.65 6.12
CA VAL A 281 6.75 6.60 5.00
C VAL A 281 6.79 8.04 5.56
N ASP A 282 7.78 8.81 5.12
CA ASP A 282 7.96 10.23 5.48
C ASP A 282 7.65 11.17 4.30
N LYS A 283 7.83 10.73 3.04
CA LYS A 283 7.48 11.49 1.82
C LYS A 283 6.78 10.60 0.80
N VAL A 284 5.81 11.18 0.09
CA VAL A 284 5.14 10.54 -1.05
C VAL A 284 5.08 11.51 -2.22
N GLN A 285 5.52 11.05 -3.38
CA GLN A 285 5.37 11.72 -4.67
C GLN A 285 4.58 10.80 -5.61
N VAL A 286 3.69 11.35 -6.43
CA VAL A 286 2.89 10.55 -7.37
C VAL A 286 3.04 11.10 -8.79
N THR A 287 3.35 10.19 -9.72
CA THR A 287 3.40 10.49 -11.16
C THR A 287 2.34 9.66 -11.88
N LEU A 288 1.50 10.33 -12.67
CA LEU A 288 0.50 9.70 -13.54
C LEU A 288 0.96 9.79 -15.00
N PHE A 289 1.00 8.67 -15.71
CA PHE A 289 1.31 8.59 -17.13
C PHE A 289 0.04 8.39 -17.94
N THR A 290 -0.20 9.24 -18.94
CA THR A 290 -1.48 9.28 -19.67
C THR A 290 -1.36 9.02 -21.16
N THR A 291 -0.15 8.88 -21.69
CA THR A 291 0.10 8.46 -23.08
C THR A 291 0.35 6.96 -23.14
N GLU A 292 -0.04 6.31 -24.24
CA GLU A 292 0.16 4.87 -24.39
C GLU A 292 1.66 4.49 -24.42
N GLU A 293 2.47 5.31 -25.08
CA GLU A 293 3.92 5.12 -25.17
C GLU A 293 4.60 5.14 -23.79
N ASP A 294 4.33 6.17 -22.98
CA ASP A 294 4.90 6.28 -21.64
C ASP A 294 4.42 5.14 -20.75
N VAL A 295 3.13 4.81 -20.81
CA VAL A 295 2.56 3.73 -19.99
C VAL A 295 3.21 2.38 -20.33
N ILE A 296 3.42 2.07 -21.61
CA ILE A 296 4.08 0.84 -22.02
C ILE A 296 5.54 0.82 -21.55
N LYS A 297 6.28 1.91 -21.77
CA LYS A 297 7.69 2.02 -21.37
C LYS A 297 7.87 1.79 -19.87
N TRP A 298 7.15 2.53 -19.03
CA TRP A 298 7.28 2.44 -17.58
C TRP A 298 6.74 1.13 -17.01
N ARG A 299 5.74 0.52 -17.66
CA ARG A 299 5.27 -0.83 -17.31
C ARG A 299 6.37 -1.87 -17.47
N GLU A 300 7.20 -1.80 -18.51
CA GLU A 300 8.31 -2.76 -18.68
C GLU A 300 9.39 -2.59 -17.60
N GLU A 301 9.65 -1.36 -17.15
CA GLU A 301 10.52 -1.11 -16.00
C GLU A 301 9.91 -1.71 -14.71
N ALA A 302 8.63 -1.48 -14.45
CA ALA A 302 7.93 -2.03 -13.29
C ALA A 302 7.94 -3.57 -13.30
N ARG A 303 7.74 -4.19 -14.48
CA ARG A 303 7.82 -5.65 -14.67
C ARG A 303 9.18 -6.23 -14.31
N ALA A 304 10.27 -5.53 -14.61
CA ALA A 304 11.61 -5.96 -14.23
C ALA A 304 11.76 -6.01 -12.71
N GLU A 305 11.25 -5.00 -12.00
CA GLU A 305 11.31 -4.96 -10.53
C GLU A 305 10.40 -6.01 -9.88
N TRP A 306 9.18 -6.20 -10.40
CA TRP A 306 8.29 -7.26 -9.89
C TRP A 306 8.87 -8.65 -10.08
N ARG A 307 9.57 -8.93 -11.19
CA ARG A 307 10.29 -10.21 -11.38
C ARG A 307 11.35 -10.42 -10.31
N ALA A 308 12.17 -9.39 -10.03
CA ALA A 308 13.18 -9.48 -8.97
C ALA A 308 12.58 -9.70 -7.57
N ARG A 309 11.42 -9.09 -7.30
CA ARG A 309 10.67 -9.32 -6.04
C ARG A 309 10.16 -10.76 -5.95
N ASP A 310 9.59 -11.28 -7.03
CA ASP A 310 9.05 -12.65 -7.08
C ASP A 310 10.17 -13.71 -6.92
N GLU A 311 11.39 -13.45 -7.41
CA GLU A 311 12.55 -14.35 -7.29
C GLU A 311 13.11 -14.47 -5.86
N ARG A 312 12.98 -13.44 -5.02
CA ARG A 312 13.48 -13.44 -3.63
C ARG A 312 12.84 -14.52 -2.74
N LEU A 313 11.67 -15.05 -3.11
CA LEU A 313 10.95 -16.07 -2.34
C LEU A 313 11.49 -17.49 -2.52
N ALA A 314 12.34 -17.75 -3.52
CA ALA A 314 12.67 -19.10 -3.96
C ALA A 314 13.37 -19.98 -2.90
N ALA A 315 13.90 -19.40 -1.82
CA ALA A 315 14.60 -20.12 -0.76
C ALA A 315 13.70 -20.62 0.38
N LEU A 316 12.49 -20.08 0.54
CA LEU A 316 11.59 -20.46 1.65
C LEU A 316 10.60 -21.54 1.20
N THR A 317 10.46 -22.59 2.01
CA THR A 317 9.46 -23.65 1.80
C THR A 317 8.49 -23.73 2.98
N ASP A 318 7.33 -24.34 2.76
CA ASP A 318 6.32 -24.53 3.80
C ASP A 318 6.84 -25.37 4.97
N ASP A 319 7.82 -26.24 4.72
CA ASP A 319 8.46 -27.11 5.72
C ASP A 319 9.53 -26.37 6.54
N THR A 320 10.11 -25.28 6.01
CA THR A 320 11.14 -24.49 6.70
C THR A 320 10.59 -23.44 7.66
N VAL A 321 9.28 -23.22 7.66
CA VAL A 321 8.60 -22.24 8.53
C VAL A 321 7.65 -22.92 9.50
N ASP A 322 7.51 -22.35 10.69
CA ASP A 322 6.57 -22.78 11.74
C ASP A 322 5.26 -21.98 11.74
N THR A 323 5.24 -20.86 11.01
CA THR A 323 4.18 -19.87 11.02
C THR A 323 3.78 -19.53 9.59
N PHE A 324 2.49 -19.56 9.31
CA PHE A 324 1.89 -18.99 8.10
C PHE A 324 1.30 -17.60 8.40
N TYR A 325 0.83 -16.91 7.38
CA TYR A 325 0.16 -15.62 7.58
C TYR A 325 -1.22 -15.64 6.97
N SER A 326 -2.19 -15.10 7.67
CA SER A 326 -3.51 -14.84 7.10
C SER A 326 -3.54 -13.51 6.37
N CYS A 327 -4.56 -13.32 5.53
CA CYS A 327 -4.94 -12.03 4.99
C CYS A 327 -6.46 -11.89 4.99
N LEU A 328 -6.94 -10.88 5.71
CA LEU A 328 -8.36 -10.56 5.90
C LEU A 328 -8.81 -9.33 5.09
N LEU A 329 -7.94 -8.76 4.27
CA LEU A 329 -8.20 -7.50 3.55
C LEU A 329 -9.47 -7.55 2.68
N CYS A 330 -9.79 -8.71 2.11
CA CYS A 330 -10.95 -8.88 1.25
C CYS A 330 -12.25 -9.19 2.02
N GLN A 331 -12.24 -9.21 3.36
CA GLN A 331 -13.47 -9.36 4.14
C GLN A 331 -14.42 -8.15 4.02
N SER A 332 -13.94 -7.02 3.49
CA SER A 332 -14.78 -5.88 3.12
C SER A 332 -15.91 -6.26 2.15
N PHE A 333 -15.68 -7.22 1.26
CA PHE A 333 -16.68 -7.68 0.28
C PHE A 333 -16.90 -9.21 0.26
N ALA A 334 -16.07 -9.99 0.96
CA ALA A 334 -16.24 -11.43 1.16
C ALA A 334 -16.07 -11.78 2.66
N PRO A 335 -17.08 -11.52 3.51
CA PRO A 335 -16.91 -11.49 4.97
C PRO A 335 -16.40 -12.79 5.61
N THR A 336 -16.71 -13.94 5.00
CA THR A 336 -16.29 -15.27 5.49
C THR A 336 -14.96 -15.74 4.90
N HIS A 337 -14.38 -14.98 3.97
CA HIS A 337 -13.14 -15.36 3.31
C HIS A 337 -11.92 -15.09 4.21
N VAL A 338 -10.98 -16.04 4.20
CA VAL A 338 -9.67 -15.92 4.83
C VAL A 338 -8.64 -16.50 3.88
N CYS A 339 -7.70 -15.68 3.40
CA CYS A 339 -6.52 -16.20 2.72
C CYS A 339 -5.53 -16.73 3.76
N VAL A 340 -4.99 -17.93 3.56
CA VAL A 340 -3.83 -18.45 4.31
C VAL A 340 -2.65 -18.51 3.35
N ILE A 341 -1.66 -17.67 3.62
CA ILE A 341 -0.49 -17.44 2.78
C ILE A 341 0.69 -18.21 3.39
N THR A 342 1.33 -19.01 2.55
CA THR A 342 2.48 -19.84 2.89
C THR A 342 3.64 -19.51 1.93
N PRO A 343 4.90 -19.86 2.25
CA PRO A 343 6.01 -19.67 1.32
C PRO A 343 5.73 -20.21 -0.09
N GLU A 344 5.10 -21.37 -0.20
CA GLU A 344 4.84 -22.06 -1.47
C GLU A 344 3.39 -21.86 -1.98
N ARG A 345 2.58 -21.07 -1.29
CA ARG A 345 1.21 -20.70 -1.71
C ARG A 345 0.95 -19.23 -1.37
N LEU A 346 1.23 -18.37 -2.35
CA LEU A 346 0.91 -16.95 -2.28
C LEU A 346 -0.60 -16.68 -2.21
N GLY A 347 -0.95 -15.47 -1.77
CA GLY A 347 -2.34 -15.00 -1.77
C GLY A 347 -2.92 -15.01 -3.18
N LEU A 348 -4.18 -15.42 -3.32
CA LEU A 348 -4.84 -15.61 -4.62
C LEU A 348 -4.88 -14.34 -5.48
N CYS A 349 -4.75 -13.15 -4.89
CA CYS A 349 -4.63 -11.91 -5.65
C CYS A 349 -3.37 -11.88 -6.52
N GLY A 350 -2.29 -12.55 -6.11
CA GLY A 350 -0.97 -12.54 -6.77
C GLY A 350 -0.02 -11.45 -6.25
N ALA A 351 -0.49 -10.47 -5.47
CA ALA A 351 0.34 -9.38 -4.94
C ALA A 351 0.94 -9.65 -3.56
N TYR A 352 0.41 -10.61 -2.80
CA TYR A 352 0.87 -10.89 -1.44
C TYR A 352 1.49 -12.29 -1.36
N ASN A 353 2.75 -12.35 -0.98
CA ASN A 353 3.46 -13.56 -0.61
C ASN A 353 3.60 -13.67 0.92
N TRP A 354 4.29 -14.72 1.39
CA TRP A 354 4.48 -14.96 2.82
C TRP A 354 5.32 -13.89 3.53
N LEU A 355 6.37 -13.37 2.87
CA LEU A 355 7.18 -12.27 3.40
C LEU A 355 6.36 -10.98 3.54
N ASP A 356 5.48 -10.70 2.57
CA ASP A 356 4.59 -9.54 2.64
C ASP A 356 3.62 -9.67 3.82
N GLY A 357 3.09 -10.88 4.07
CA GLY A 357 2.25 -11.15 5.24
C GLY A 357 2.98 -10.92 6.57
N LYS A 358 4.24 -11.34 6.65
CA LYS A 358 5.12 -11.09 7.79
C LYS A 358 5.38 -9.60 8.01
N ALA A 359 5.84 -8.91 6.98
CA ALA A 359 6.17 -7.50 7.04
C ALA A 359 4.93 -6.64 7.29
N ALA A 360 3.76 -7.00 6.75
CA ALA A 360 2.51 -6.30 7.02
C ALA A 360 2.12 -6.37 8.50
N TYR A 361 2.32 -7.53 9.15
CA TYR A 361 2.10 -7.68 10.59
C TYR A 361 3.12 -6.89 11.43
N GLU A 362 4.38 -6.82 11.00
CA GLU A 362 5.41 -6.01 11.68
C GLU A 362 5.10 -4.50 11.61
N ILE A 363 4.50 -4.04 10.50
CA ILE A 363 4.07 -2.65 10.32
C ILE A 363 2.82 -2.34 11.15
N ASP A 364 1.80 -3.21 11.07
CA ASP A 364 0.52 -3.03 11.75
C ASP A 364 0.06 -4.37 12.38
N PRO A 365 0.39 -4.61 13.66
CA PRO A 365 -0.02 -5.81 14.38
C PRO A 365 -1.55 -5.94 14.53
N THR A 366 -2.30 -4.86 14.35
CA THR A 366 -3.76 -4.84 14.41
C THR A 366 -4.43 -4.96 13.03
N GLY A 367 -3.63 -5.05 11.97
CA GLY A 367 -4.09 -5.11 10.59
C GLY A 367 -4.68 -6.47 10.18
N GLY A 368 -5.03 -6.56 8.90
CA GLY A 368 -5.63 -7.77 8.32
C GLY A 368 -4.68 -8.95 8.12
N ASN A 369 -3.37 -8.78 8.37
CA ASN A 369 -2.37 -9.82 8.25
C ASN A 369 -1.95 -10.29 9.63
N GLN A 370 -2.27 -11.53 9.98
CA GLN A 370 -2.02 -12.07 11.31
C GLN A 370 -1.22 -13.38 11.22
N PRO A 371 -0.27 -13.62 12.14
CA PRO A 371 0.45 -14.88 12.20
C PRO A 371 -0.50 -16.03 12.52
N VAL A 372 -0.34 -17.13 11.80
CA VAL A 372 -1.10 -18.37 11.95
C VAL A 372 -0.11 -19.49 12.27
N PRO A 373 0.10 -19.83 13.55
CA PRO A 373 0.93 -20.97 13.93
C PRO A 373 0.41 -22.25 13.26
N LYS A 374 1.30 -23.07 12.69
CA LYS A 374 0.89 -24.30 11.98
C LYS A 374 0.20 -25.30 12.93
N GLY A 375 0.64 -25.39 14.19
CA GLY A 375 0.15 -26.44 15.09
C GLY A 375 0.52 -27.84 14.59
N GLN A 376 -0.33 -28.84 14.82
CA GLN A 376 -0.09 -30.21 14.38
C GLN A 376 -0.42 -30.38 12.89
N LEU A 377 0.49 -31.01 12.14
CA LEU A 377 0.20 -31.50 10.79
C LEU A 377 -0.72 -32.71 10.88
N LEU A 378 -1.97 -32.55 10.43
CA LEU A 378 -3.01 -33.58 10.46
C LEU A 378 -3.00 -34.43 9.19
N ASP A 379 -2.74 -33.80 8.04
CA ASP A 379 -2.62 -34.49 6.75
C ASP A 379 -1.44 -33.91 5.94
N PRO A 380 -0.32 -34.65 5.77
CA PRO A 380 0.83 -34.20 4.99
C PRO A 380 0.56 -34.12 3.48
N LYS A 381 -0.36 -34.94 2.96
CA LYS A 381 -0.69 -34.98 1.53
C LYS A 381 -1.52 -33.76 1.14
N TYR A 382 -2.51 -33.41 1.96
CA TYR A 382 -3.43 -32.29 1.70
C TYR A 382 -3.00 -30.98 2.37
N GLY A 383 -2.00 -31.01 3.24
CA GLY A 383 -1.49 -29.83 3.94
C GLY A 383 -2.51 -29.31 4.94
N ARG A 384 -3.09 -30.21 5.76
CA ARG A 384 -4.06 -29.84 6.79
C ARG A 384 -3.37 -29.67 8.13
N TYR A 385 -3.60 -28.53 8.77
CA TYR A 385 -2.89 -28.09 9.96
C TYR A 385 -3.88 -27.67 11.04
N SER A 386 -3.72 -28.18 12.27
CA SER A 386 -4.67 -27.92 13.36
C SER A 386 -4.74 -26.43 13.73
N GLY A 387 -3.60 -25.73 13.75
CA GLY A 387 -3.56 -24.29 14.06
C GLY A 387 -4.19 -23.43 12.97
N VAL A 388 -4.16 -23.90 11.72
CA VAL A 388 -4.86 -23.25 10.60
C VAL A 388 -6.36 -23.43 10.74
N ASP A 389 -6.84 -24.65 11.03
CA ASP A 389 -8.26 -24.94 11.27
C ASP A 389 -8.83 -24.07 12.43
N GLU A 390 -8.11 -23.99 13.55
CA GLU A 390 -8.49 -23.15 14.70
C GLU A 390 -8.57 -21.66 14.34
N TYR A 391 -7.58 -21.15 13.61
CA TYR A 391 -7.56 -19.76 13.18
C TYR A 391 -8.71 -19.43 12.23
N LEU A 392 -8.96 -20.30 11.24
CA LEU A 392 -10.04 -20.13 10.26
C LEU A 392 -11.39 -20.04 10.94
N LYS A 393 -11.69 -20.97 11.85
CA LYS A 393 -12.97 -20.99 12.58
C LYS A 393 -13.24 -19.66 13.29
N LYS A 394 -12.21 -19.04 13.88
CA LYS A 394 -12.31 -17.72 14.50
C LYS A 394 -12.47 -16.60 13.46
N ALA A 395 -11.58 -16.56 12.47
CA ALA A 395 -11.47 -15.44 11.53
C ALA A 395 -12.61 -15.39 10.50
N SER A 396 -13.28 -16.51 10.22
CA SER A 396 -14.43 -16.57 9.32
C SER A 396 -15.78 -16.54 10.05
N GLY A 397 -15.79 -16.31 11.37
CA GLY A 397 -17.01 -16.40 12.19
C GLY A 397 -17.66 -17.80 12.20
N GLY A 398 -16.87 -18.85 12.05
CA GLY A 398 -17.32 -20.25 12.03
C GLY A 398 -17.78 -20.78 10.67
N ALA A 399 -17.82 -19.94 9.62
CA ALA A 399 -18.24 -20.37 8.28
C ALA A 399 -17.27 -21.36 7.60
N VAL A 400 -15.99 -21.35 7.96
CA VAL A 400 -14.96 -22.25 7.44
C VAL A 400 -14.29 -22.92 8.64
N GLU A 401 -14.46 -24.24 8.76
CA GLU A 401 -13.91 -24.98 9.88
C GLU A 401 -12.54 -25.59 9.59
N THR A 402 -12.29 -25.98 8.33
CA THR A 402 -11.06 -26.67 7.95
C THR A 402 -10.57 -26.26 6.58
N LEU A 403 -9.26 -26.39 6.37
CA LEU A 403 -8.62 -26.07 5.10
C LEU A 403 -7.57 -27.11 4.72
N ASN A 404 -7.68 -27.61 3.49
CA ASN A 404 -6.63 -28.34 2.83
C ASN A 404 -5.86 -27.42 1.86
N LEU A 405 -4.59 -27.19 2.14
CA LEU A 405 -3.75 -26.26 1.37
C LEU A 405 -3.34 -26.80 0.00
N TYR A 406 -3.35 -28.11 -0.22
CA TYR A 406 -2.73 -28.72 -1.41
C TYR A 406 -3.68 -29.57 -2.26
N THR A 407 -4.99 -29.46 -2.05
CA THR A 407 -6.02 -30.07 -2.91
C THR A 407 -7.14 -29.09 -3.20
N ILE A 408 -7.79 -29.23 -4.36
CA ILE A 408 -9.05 -28.54 -4.69
C ILE A 408 -10.29 -29.38 -4.42
N MET A 409 -10.13 -30.66 -4.12
CA MET A 409 -11.24 -31.63 -4.09
C MET A 409 -11.93 -31.73 -2.74
N GLU A 410 -11.24 -31.40 -1.66
CA GLU A 410 -11.76 -31.49 -0.30
C GLU A 410 -11.37 -30.23 0.46
N ASN A 411 -12.35 -29.51 1.02
CA ASN A 411 -12.16 -28.30 1.83
C ASN A 411 -11.10 -27.33 1.27
N PRO A 412 -11.21 -26.91 -0.02
CA PRO A 412 -10.27 -25.97 -0.61
C PRO A 412 -10.34 -24.62 0.10
N MET A 413 -9.31 -23.79 -0.10
CA MET A 413 -9.37 -22.39 0.33
C MET A 413 -10.50 -21.68 -0.39
N THR A 414 -11.31 -20.94 0.37
CA THR A 414 -12.33 -20.08 -0.21
C THR A 414 -11.68 -19.00 -1.08
N SER A 415 -12.44 -18.39 -1.98
CA SER A 415 -11.96 -17.29 -2.81
C SER A 415 -12.81 -16.04 -2.60
N CYS A 416 -12.20 -14.86 -2.53
CA CYS A 416 -12.94 -13.60 -2.42
C CYS A 416 -13.49 -13.15 -3.77
N GLY A 417 -12.62 -12.83 -4.72
CA GLY A 417 -13.02 -12.29 -6.03
C GLY A 417 -11.90 -11.62 -6.82
N CYS A 418 -10.75 -11.35 -6.19
CA CYS A 418 -9.60 -10.69 -6.81
C CYS A 418 -8.56 -11.63 -7.42
N PHE A 419 -8.87 -12.93 -7.55
CA PHE A 419 -7.95 -13.93 -8.11
C PHE A 419 -7.50 -13.59 -9.54
N GLU A 420 -6.24 -13.87 -9.87
CA GLU A 420 -5.72 -13.73 -11.24
C GLU A 420 -6.21 -14.85 -12.15
N CYS A 421 -6.29 -16.07 -11.62
CA CYS A 421 -6.69 -17.26 -12.34
C CYS A 421 -7.73 -18.07 -11.56
N ILE A 422 -8.50 -18.89 -12.28
CA ILE A 422 -9.38 -19.91 -11.71
C ILE A 422 -8.90 -21.27 -12.18
N VAL A 423 -8.73 -22.18 -11.23
CA VAL A 423 -8.58 -23.62 -11.47
C VAL A 423 -9.96 -24.26 -11.39
N ALA A 424 -10.28 -25.12 -12.36
CA ALA A 424 -11.52 -25.88 -12.37
C ALA A 424 -11.28 -27.32 -12.83
N ILE A 425 -11.92 -28.28 -12.17
CA ILE A 425 -11.86 -29.69 -12.54
C ILE A 425 -12.50 -29.97 -13.91
N ILE A 426 -11.87 -30.84 -14.69
CA ILE A 426 -12.41 -31.45 -15.92
C ILE A 426 -12.44 -32.97 -15.68
N PRO A 427 -13.59 -33.51 -15.23
CA PRO A 427 -13.72 -34.94 -14.94
C PRO A 427 -13.39 -35.83 -16.14
N GLU A 428 -13.84 -35.46 -17.34
CA GLU A 428 -13.67 -36.21 -18.59
C GLU A 428 -12.20 -36.36 -19.00
N ALA A 429 -11.35 -35.42 -18.59
CA ALA A 429 -9.92 -35.43 -18.84
C ALA A 429 -9.10 -35.89 -17.63
N ASN A 430 -9.75 -36.24 -16.51
CA ASN A 430 -9.10 -36.60 -15.24
C ASN A 430 -8.06 -35.55 -14.80
N GLY A 431 -8.39 -34.27 -14.98
CA GLY A 431 -7.47 -33.16 -14.78
C GLY A 431 -8.17 -31.85 -14.44
N VAL A 432 -7.46 -30.74 -14.60
CA VAL A 432 -7.92 -29.39 -14.33
C VAL A 432 -7.59 -28.46 -15.49
N MET A 433 -8.42 -27.44 -15.68
CA MET A 433 -8.10 -26.28 -16.51
C MET A 433 -7.70 -25.09 -15.65
N ILE A 434 -6.92 -24.18 -16.23
CA ILE A 434 -6.61 -22.89 -15.64
C ILE A 434 -6.96 -21.77 -16.63
N VAL A 435 -7.78 -20.82 -16.18
CA VAL A 435 -8.17 -19.65 -16.97
C VAL A 435 -7.88 -18.37 -16.20
N GLN A 436 -7.18 -17.42 -16.84
CA GLN A 436 -6.85 -16.12 -16.28
C GLN A 436 -7.93 -15.08 -16.52
N ARG A 437 -7.97 -14.08 -15.64
CA ARG A 437 -8.77 -12.88 -15.77
C ARG A 437 -8.42 -12.15 -17.07
N GLY A 438 -9.45 -11.67 -17.75
CA GLY A 438 -9.31 -11.00 -19.05
C GLY A 438 -9.50 -11.92 -20.25
N HIS A 439 -9.41 -13.24 -20.09
CA HIS A 439 -9.80 -14.16 -21.16
C HIS A 439 -11.33 -14.14 -21.36
N THR A 440 -11.78 -13.87 -22.58
CA THR A 440 -13.20 -13.69 -22.94
C THR A 440 -13.83 -14.89 -23.65
N GLY A 441 -12.99 -15.86 -24.04
CA GLY A 441 -13.39 -17.09 -24.71
C GLY A 441 -14.11 -18.07 -23.79
N MET A 442 -14.69 -19.10 -24.42
CA MET A 442 -15.29 -20.22 -23.70
C MET A 442 -14.20 -21.19 -23.28
N THR A 443 -14.36 -21.80 -22.11
CA THR A 443 -13.43 -22.82 -21.60
C THR A 443 -14.01 -24.22 -21.79
N PRO A 444 -13.20 -25.30 -21.66
CA PRO A 444 -13.66 -26.68 -21.86
C PRO A 444 -14.85 -27.10 -21.00
N ILE A 445 -15.10 -26.44 -19.86
CA ILE A 445 -16.23 -26.71 -18.96
C ILE A 445 -17.50 -25.90 -19.28
N GLY A 446 -17.56 -25.27 -20.46
CA GLY A 446 -18.75 -24.56 -20.93
C GLY A 446 -19.04 -23.24 -20.22
N MET A 447 -18.06 -22.68 -19.49
CA MET A 447 -18.18 -21.39 -18.82
C MET A 447 -17.07 -20.42 -19.23
N LYS A 448 -17.39 -19.12 -19.30
CA LYS A 448 -16.38 -18.06 -19.41
C LYS A 448 -15.76 -17.76 -18.04
N PHE A 449 -14.61 -17.09 -18.01
CA PHE A 449 -13.99 -16.63 -16.76
C PHE A 449 -14.97 -15.86 -15.87
N SER A 450 -15.77 -14.94 -16.43
CA SER A 450 -16.73 -14.14 -15.65
C SER A 450 -17.81 -14.97 -14.98
N THR A 451 -18.29 -16.03 -15.63
CA THR A 451 -19.26 -16.97 -15.06
C THR A 451 -18.61 -17.77 -13.94
N LEU A 452 -17.41 -18.30 -14.17
CA LEU A 452 -16.64 -19.03 -13.15
C LEU A 452 -16.35 -18.16 -11.93
N ALA A 453 -15.98 -16.90 -12.13
CA ALA A 453 -15.69 -15.99 -11.04
C ALA A 453 -16.89 -15.78 -10.11
N GLY A 454 -18.11 -15.78 -10.66
CA GLY A 454 -19.35 -15.73 -9.90
C GLY A 454 -19.64 -16.99 -9.09
N THR A 455 -19.18 -18.16 -9.55
CA THR A 455 -19.32 -19.45 -8.85
C THR A 455 -18.29 -19.62 -7.74
N VAL A 456 -17.05 -19.16 -7.97
CA VAL A 456 -15.91 -19.43 -7.07
C VAL A 456 -15.73 -18.35 -6.00
N GLY A 457 -16.10 -17.11 -6.30
CA GLY A 457 -15.96 -15.98 -5.37
C GLY A 457 -16.95 -15.99 -4.19
N GLY A 458 -16.79 -15.02 -3.28
CA GLY A 458 -17.73 -14.78 -2.18
C GLY A 458 -17.41 -15.49 -0.86
N GLY A 459 -16.26 -16.15 -0.73
CA GLY A 459 -15.83 -16.74 0.54
C GLY A 459 -16.49 -18.08 0.88
N VAL A 460 -16.85 -18.87 -0.15
CA VAL A 460 -17.45 -20.21 -0.01
C VAL A 460 -16.44 -21.29 -0.44
N GLN A 461 -16.47 -22.45 0.23
CA GLN A 461 -15.67 -23.61 -0.19
C GLN A 461 -16.36 -24.29 -1.36
N THR A 462 -15.67 -24.37 -2.50
CA THR A 462 -16.21 -24.91 -3.76
C THR A 462 -15.35 -26.07 -4.25
N PRO A 463 -15.52 -27.30 -3.73
CA PRO A 463 -14.79 -28.47 -4.21
C PRO A 463 -14.77 -28.59 -5.73
N GLY A 464 -13.58 -28.76 -6.29
CA GLY A 464 -13.33 -28.79 -7.74
C GLY A 464 -13.04 -27.43 -8.37
N PHE A 465 -13.15 -26.32 -7.63
CA PHE A 465 -12.87 -24.97 -8.11
C PHE A 465 -12.05 -24.16 -7.11
N MET A 466 -11.13 -23.31 -7.58
CA MET A 466 -10.32 -22.47 -6.70
C MET A 466 -9.74 -21.27 -7.44
N GLY A 467 -9.86 -20.08 -6.85
CA GLY A 467 -9.13 -18.89 -7.30
C GLY A 467 -7.68 -18.92 -6.85
N ILE A 468 -6.75 -18.58 -7.73
CA ILE A 468 -5.30 -18.58 -7.46
C ILE A 468 -4.60 -17.36 -8.08
N GLY A 469 -3.42 -17.02 -7.55
CA GLY A 469 -2.46 -16.13 -8.20
C GLY A 469 -1.64 -16.91 -9.24
N VAL A 470 -1.13 -16.24 -10.27
CA VAL A 470 -0.43 -16.90 -11.39
C VAL A 470 0.82 -17.64 -10.92
N ASN A 471 1.59 -17.05 -10.00
CA ASN A 471 2.82 -17.64 -9.51
C ASN A 471 2.58 -18.92 -8.69
N PHE A 472 1.34 -19.24 -8.29
CA PHE A 472 1.04 -20.50 -7.62
C PHE A 472 1.12 -21.69 -8.58
N ILE A 473 0.90 -21.48 -9.89
CA ILE A 473 0.83 -22.56 -10.89
C ILE A 473 2.13 -23.37 -10.92
N THR A 474 3.28 -22.72 -10.71
CA THR A 474 4.61 -23.32 -10.78
C THR A 474 5.18 -23.70 -9.41
N SER A 475 4.38 -23.56 -8.35
CA SER A 475 4.76 -23.99 -7.00
C SER A 475 4.89 -25.52 -6.89
N ARG A 476 5.81 -25.98 -6.04
CA ARG A 476 5.94 -27.40 -5.68
C ARG A 476 4.73 -27.92 -4.89
N LYS A 477 3.98 -27.03 -4.25
CA LYS A 477 2.76 -27.33 -3.49
C LYS A 477 1.48 -27.10 -4.30
N PHE A 478 1.58 -26.67 -5.56
CA PHE A 478 0.43 -26.55 -6.46
C PHE A 478 -0.24 -27.92 -6.61
N LEU A 479 -1.49 -28.04 -6.13
CA LEU A 479 -2.30 -29.26 -6.20
C LEU A 479 -1.54 -30.56 -5.83
N TYR A 480 -0.58 -30.47 -4.90
CA TYR A 480 0.30 -31.60 -4.56
C TYR A 480 -0.50 -32.85 -4.18
N GLY A 481 -1.60 -32.68 -3.45
CA GLY A 481 -2.51 -33.76 -3.06
C GLY A 481 -3.28 -34.40 -4.22
N ASP A 482 -3.43 -33.69 -5.35
CA ASP A 482 -4.21 -34.14 -6.51
C ASP A 482 -3.32 -34.66 -7.65
N GLY A 483 -1.99 -34.45 -7.59
CA GLY A 483 -1.02 -34.86 -8.60
C GLY A 483 -0.28 -33.70 -9.28
N GLY A 484 -0.44 -32.49 -8.77
CA GLY A 484 0.31 -31.30 -9.17
C GLY A 484 0.09 -30.85 -10.61
N ILE A 485 1.14 -30.27 -11.20
CA ILE A 485 1.06 -29.71 -12.56
C ILE A 485 0.68 -30.75 -13.62
N LYS A 486 0.92 -32.05 -13.37
CA LYS A 486 0.55 -33.16 -14.27
C LYS A 486 -0.97 -33.27 -14.46
N ARG A 487 -1.78 -32.64 -13.61
CA ARG A 487 -3.24 -32.58 -13.75
C ARG A 487 -3.70 -31.49 -14.70
N ILE A 488 -2.85 -30.55 -15.08
CA ILE A 488 -3.26 -29.46 -15.97
C ILE A 488 -3.45 -30.04 -17.37
N VAL A 489 -4.67 -29.93 -17.91
CA VAL A 489 -5.03 -30.43 -19.24
C VAL A 489 -5.37 -29.30 -20.20
N TRP A 490 -5.66 -28.10 -19.69
CA TRP A 490 -5.95 -26.93 -20.50
C TRP A 490 -5.49 -25.64 -19.81
N MET A 491 -4.82 -24.76 -20.54
CA MET A 491 -4.50 -23.40 -20.14
C MET A 491 -4.60 -22.49 -21.36
N THR A 492 -4.94 -21.23 -21.19
CA THR A 492 -4.90 -20.33 -22.34
C THR A 492 -3.48 -20.17 -22.87
N LYS A 493 -3.34 -19.88 -24.17
CA LYS A 493 -2.03 -19.62 -24.78
C LYS A 493 -1.29 -18.45 -24.11
N ALA A 494 -2.01 -17.39 -23.78
CA ALA A 494 -1.42 -16.24 -23.08
C ALA A 494 -0.89 -16.60 -21.68
N LEU A 495 -1.59 -17.49 -20.96
CA LEU A 495 -1.14 -17.97 -19.66
C LEU A 495 0.10 -18.87 -19.80
N LYS A 496 0.12 -19.78 -20.79
CA LYS A 496 1.30 -20.60 -21.10
C LYS A 496 2.54 -19.75 -21.33
N GLU A 497 2.45 -18.71 -22.16
CA GLU A 497 3.59 -17.81 -22.41
C GLU A 497 4.01 -17.06 -21.14
N ARG A 498 3.05 -16.63 -20.30
CA ARG A 498 3.34 -15.93 -19.04
C ARG A 498 4.13 -16.77 -18.04
N VAL A 499 3.85 -18.08 -17.95
CA VAL A 499 4.51 -18.97 -16.97
C VAL A 499 5.60 -19.85 -17.59
N LYS A 500 5.90 -19.69 -18.88
CA LYS A 500 6.68 -20.63 -19.69
C LYS A 500 8.00 -21.05 -19.04
N GLU A 501 8.81 -20.08 -18.64
CA GLU A 501 10.14 -20.33 -18.09
C GLU A 501 10.08 -21.10 -16.77
N GLN A 502 9.26 -20.63 -15.82
CA GLN A 502 9.13 -21.27 -14.50
C GLN A 502 8.41 -22.61 -14.60
N PHE A 503 7.43 -22.74 -15.50
CA PHE A 503 6.69 -23.97 -15.73
C PHE A 503 7.59 -25.04 -16.33
N GLN A 504 8.43 -24.69 -17.31
CA GLN A 504 9.39 -25.60 -17.92
C GLN A 504 10.34 -26.18 -16.87
N LYS A 505 10.90 -25.31 -16.02
CA LYS A 505 11.75 -25.74 -14.89
C LYS A 505 11.00 -26.68 -13.94
N ARG A 506 9.76 -26.36 -13.57
CA ARG A 506 8.94 -27.22 -12.70
C ARG A 506 8.59 -28.56 -13.36
N ALA A 507 8.33 -28.55 -14.66
CA ALA A 507 8.02 -29.73 -15.45
C ALA A 507 9.22 -30.68 -15.55
N GLU A 508 10.44 -30.14 -15.69
CA GLU A 508 11.69 -30.89 -15.59
C GLU A 508 11.87 -31.52 -14.20
N GLU A 509 11.66 -30.75 -13.12
CA GLU A 509 11.71 -31.25 -11.74
C GLU A 509 10.67 -32.37 -11.47
N GLU A 510 9.56 -32.38 -12.20
CA GLU A 510 8.50 -33.40 -12.12
C GLU A 510 8.70 -34.60 -13.07
N GLY A 511 9.75 -34.59 -13.89
CA GLY A 511 10.05 -35.64 -14.87
C GLY A 511 9.12 -35.64 -16.10
N VAL A 512 8.52 -34.50 -16.44
CA VAL A 512 7.58 -34.32 -17.56
C VAL A 512 7.93 -33.07 -18.39
N PRO A 513 9.16 -32.94 -18.92
CA PRO A 513 9.67 -31.69 -19.51
C PRO A 513 8.89 -31.20 -20.74
N ASP A 514 8.13 -32.06 -21.40
CA ASP A 514 7.29 -31.73 -22.56
C ASP A 514 5.82 -31.47 -22.19
N LEU A 515 5.50 -31.35 -20.89
CA LEU A 515 4.12 -31.20 -20.40
C LEU A 515 3.45 -29.94 -20.94
N LEU A 516 4.16 -28.80 -21.01
CA LEU A 516 3.57 -27.53 -21.42
C LEU A 516 3.01 -27.59 -22.86
N ASP A 517 3.69 -28.32 -23.74
CA ASP A 517 3.28 -28.55 -25.14
C ASP A 517 2.12 -29.54 -25.25
N LYS A 518 1.94 -30.43 -24.26
CA LYS A 518 0.84 -31.41 -24.20
C LYS A 518 -0.46 -30.84 -23.64
N ILE A 519 -0.39 -29.76 -22.87
CA ILE A 519 -1.57 -29.05 -22.35
C ILE A 519 -2.32 -28.42 -23.53
N ALA A 520 -3.65 -28.54 -23.59
CA ALA A 520 -4.43 -27.88 -24.63
C ALA A 520 -4.57 -26.37 -24.37
N ASP A 521 -4.80 -25.58 -25.42
CA ASP A 521 -5.14 -24.15 -25.39
C ASP A 521 -6.32 -23.85 -26.34
N GLU A 522 -6.77 -22.59 -26.37
CA GLU A 522 -7.70 -22.05 -27.39
C GLU A 522 -7.00 -21.79 -28.72
#